data_AF-A0AAV3W678-F1
#
_entry.id   AF-A0AAV3W678-F1
#
_cell.length_a   1.000
_cell.length_b   1.000
_cell.length_c   1.000
_cell.angle_alpha   90.00
_cell.angle_beta   90.00
_cell.angle_gamma   90.00
#
_symmetry.space_group_name_H-M   'P 1'
#
loop_
_entity.id
_entity.type
_entity.pdbx_description
1 polymer ?
#
loop_
_entity_poly.entity_id
_entity_poly.type
_entity_poly.pdbx_seq_one_letter_code
_entity_poly.pdbx_strand_id
1 'polypeptide(L)'
;MDRFNCILNDTEYIYYLKRNKKFEKDRKFCKHNLKHFLDVARIAQLINIEESLGFNKEIIYTTAILHDIGKSLQYETGTPHEIASWEISKEILHNYRYNEEEIEIIRQGILGHRDKKSENFAQLMYRADKLSRLCISCKSIDECNWGDEKKNFKIYY
;
A
#
# COMPACT_ATOMS: atom_id res chain seq x y z
N MET A 1 2.07 -15.02 9.00
CA MET A 1 3.02 -14.60 7.96
C MET A 1 3.05 -15.57 6.78
N ASP A 2 2.61 -16.81 6.96
CA ASP A 2 2.61 -17.82 5.90
C ASP A 2 1.67 -17.46 4.74
N ARG A 3 0.45 -16.96 5.06
CA ARG A 3 -0.53 -16.55 4.04
C ARG A 3 0.00 -15.38 3.21
N PHE A 4 0.65 -14.42 3.86
CA PHE A 4 1.35 -13.32 3.19
C PHE A 4 2.41 -13.84 2.20
N ASN A 5 3.25 -14.81 2.62
CA ASN A 5 4.28 -15.38 1.75
C ASN A 5 3.68 -16.17 0.57
N CYS A 6 2.52 -16.80 0.75
CA CYS A 6 1.79 -17.43 -0.34
C CYS A 6 1.32 -16.38 -1.36
N ILE A 7 0.74 -15.26 -0.93
CA ILE A 7 0.30 -14.17 -1.83
C ILE A 7 1.46 -13.60 -2.66
N LEU A 8 2.67 -13.51 -2.11
CA LEU A 8 3.83 -13.05 -2.89
C LEU A 8 4.15 -13.94 -4.11
N ASN A 9 3.69 -15.20 -4.10
CA ASN A 9 3.84 -16.16 -5.18
C ASN A 9 2.54 -16.35 -6.00
N ASP A 10 1.48 -15.63 -5.65
CA ASP A 10 0.20 -15.70 -6.34
C ASP A 10 0.30 -15.17 -7.78
N THR A 11 -0.31 -15.87 -8.73
CA THR A 11 -0.19 -15.55 -10.16
C THR A 11 -0.89 -14.24 -10.50
N GLU A 12 -2.02 -13.93 -9.89
CA GLU A 12 -2.77 -12.70 -10.08
C GLU A 12 -2.02 -11.52 -9.43
N TYR A 13 -1.53 -11.69 -8.20
CA TYR A 13 -0.67 -10.70 -7.55
C TYR A 13 0.56 -10.34 -8.41
N ILE A 14 1.30 -11.36 -8.86
CA ILE A 14 2.49 -11.18 -9.71
C ILE A 14 2.13 -10.49 -11.03
N TYR A 15 0.97 -10.83 -11.61
CA TYR A 15 0.49 -10.21 -12.83
C TYR A 15 0.29 -8.70 -12.65
N TYR A 16 -0.46 -8.27 -11.64
CA TYR A 16 -0.69 -6.85 -11.38
C TYR A 16 0.58 -6.11 -10.96
N LEU A 17 1.45 -6.73 -10.16
CA LEU A 17 2.74 -6.15 -9.81
C LEU A 17 3.62 -5.88 -11.05
N LYS A 18 3.64 -6.84 -11.99
CA LYS A 18 4.34 -6.67 -13.29
C LYS A 18 3.69 -5.60 -14.15
N ARG A 19 2.36 -5.47 -14.14
CA ARG A 19 1.65 -4.39 -14.84
C ARG A 19 2.03 -3.03 -14.28
N ASN A 20 2.00 -2.84 -12.97
CA ASN A 20 2.44 -1.59 -12.33
C ASN A 20 3.86 -1.23 -12.77
N LYS A 21 4.80 -2.20 -12.72
CA LYS A 21 6.17 -2.00 -13.20
C LYS A 21 6.25 -1.58 -14.66
N LYS A 22 5.41 -2.15 -15.54
CA LYS A 22 5.36 -1.81 -16.98
C LYS A 22 4.86 -0.38 -17.20
N PHE A 23 3.75 -0.01 -16.60
CA PHE A 23 3.18 1.34 -16.73
C PHE A 23 4.09 2.41 -16.11
N GLU A 24 4.85 2.07 -15.08
CA GLU A 24 5.73 3.00 -14.38
C GLU A 24 7.21 2.88 -14.77
N LYS A 25 7.51 2.23 -15.91
CA LYS A 25 8.88 2.07 -16.43
C LYS A 25 9.60 3.43 -16.47
N ASP A 26 8.98 4.41 -17.10
CA ASP A 26 9.56 5.74 -17.35
C ASP A 26 9.07 6.81 -16.35
N ARG A 27 8.32 6.39 -15.31
CA ARG A 27 7.82 7.28 -14.25
C ARG A 27 9.00 7.86 -13.45
N LYS A 28 9.13 9.18 -13.45
CA LYS A 28 10.14 9.93 -12.67
C LYS A 28 9.80 10.08 -11.18
N PHE A 29 8.52 9.96 -10.82
CA PHE A 29 8.02 10.11 -9.45
C PHE A 29 8.03 8.78 -8.68
N CYS A 30 7.66 8.83 -7.39
CA CYS A 30 7.50 7.63 -6.55
C CYS A 30 6.70 6.54 -7.28
N LYS A 31 7.28 5.34 -7.34
CA LYS A 31 6.71 4.16 -8.01
C LYS A 31 5.98 3.25 -7.03
N HIS A 32 5.10 2.42 -7.55
CA HIS A 32 4.21 1.48 -6.86
C HIS A 32 4.76 0.06 -7.08
N ASN A 33 5.90 -0.20 -6.45
CA ASN A 33 6.63 -1.47 -6.56
C ASN A 33 6.71 -2.19 -5.21
N LEU A 34 7.20 -3.43 -5.21
CA LEU A 34 7.31 -4.23 -3.99
C LEU A 34 8.17 -3.56 -2.91
N LYS A 35 9.19 -2.77 -3.29
CA LYS A 35 10.00 -2.03 -2.30
C LYS A 35 9.14 -1.00 -1.56
N HIS A 36 8.39 -0.17 -2.29
CA HIS A 36 7.42 0.76 -1.70
C HIS A 36 6.45 0.02 -0.77
N PHE A 37 5.84 -1.06 -1.24
CA PHE A 37 4.88 -1.84 -0.46
C PHE A 37 5.47 -2.38 0.85
N LEU A 38 6.69 -2.91 0.81
CA LEU A 38 7.37 -3.41 2.00
C LEU A 38 7.83 -2.30 2.94
N ASP A 39 8.18 -1.12 2.42
CA ASP A 39 8.52 0.04 3.24
C ASP A 39 7.26 0.53 3.98
N VAL A 40 6.09 0.55 3.34
CA VAL A 40 4.78 0.78 4.00
C VAL A 40 4.52 -0.25 5.09
N ALA A 41 4.69 -1.55 4.79
CA ALA A 41 4.46 -2.63 5.77
C ALA A 41 5.31 -2.46 7.03
N ARG A 42 6.60 -2.13 6.86
CA ARG A 42 7.55 -1.96 7.96
C ARG A 42 7.23 -0.75 8.81
N ILE A 43 6.91 0.39 8.19
CA ILE A 43 6.54 1.61 8.90
C ILE A 43 5.22 1.41 9.64
N ALA A 44 4.21 0.79 9.00
CA ALA A 44 2.95 0.46 9.66
C ALA A 44 3.17 -0.46 10.86
N GLN A 45 4.02 -1.49 10.74
CA GLN A 45 4.34 -2.38 11.85
C GLN A 45 5.10 -1.67 12.98
N LEU A 46 5.97 -0.72 12.65
CA LEU A 46 6.68 0.07 13.66
C LEU A 46 5.72 0.95 14.45
N ILE A 47 4.87 1.73 13.78
CA ILE A 47 3.82 2.54 14.41
C ILE A 47 2.89 1.66 15.25
N ASN A 48 2.48 0.50 14.72
CA ASN A 48 1.63 -0.45 15.44
C ASN A 48 2.24 -0.92 16.77
N ILE A 49 3.56 -1.10 16.82
CA ILE A 49 4.28 -1.48 18.04
C ILE A 49 4.42 -0.28 18.98
N GLU A 50 4.92 0.86 18.48
CA GLU A 50 5.22 2.04 19.30
C GLU A 50 3.97 2.63 19.96
N GLU A 51 2.85 2.63 19.25
CA GLU A 51 1.57 3.15 19.74
C GLU A 51 0.69 2.07 20.37
N SER A 52 1.17 0.82 20.46
CA SER A 52 0.43 -0.32 21.03
C SER A 52 -0.97 -0.51 20.42
N LEU A 53 -1.09 -0.35 19.09
CA LEU A 53 -2.39 -0.39 18.39
C LEU A 53 -2.99 -1.80 18.31
N GLY A 54 -2.17 -2.84 18.47
CA GLY A 54 -2.64 -4.23 18.59
C GLY A 54 -3.07 -4.88 17.26
N PHE A 55 -2.79 -4.26 16.11
CA PHE A 55 -3.12 -4.86 14.82
C PHE A 55 -2.22 -6.06 14.51
N ASN A 56 -2.80 -7.08 13.87
CA ASN A 56 -2.07 -8.27 13.49
C ASN A 56 -1.02 -7.94 12.40
N LYS A 57 0.22 -8.36 12.62
CA LYS A 57 1.34 -8.13 11.71
C LYS A 57 1.10 -8.69 10.30
N GLU A 58 0.52 -9.87 10.17
CA GLU A 58 0.22 -10.44 8.84
C GLU A 58 -0.83 -9.61 8.11
N ILE A 59 -1.85 -9.10 8.80
CA ILE A 59 -2.86 -8.20 8.23
C ILE A 59 -2.21 -6.92 7.71
N ILE A 60 -1.33 -6.29 8.51
CA ILE A 60 -0.55 -5.11 8.07
C ILE A 60 0.22 -5.39 6.79
N TYR A 61 1.00 -6.47 6.77
CA TYR A 61 1.86 -6.81 5.64
C TYR A 61 1.05 -7.14 4.38
N THR A 62 -0.04 -7.88 4.53
CA THR A 62 -0.94 -8.23 3.42
C THR A 62 -1.64 -7.00 2.86
N THR A 63 -2.18 -6.11 3.70
CA THR A 63 -2.75 -4.84 3.25
C THR A 63 -1.70 -4.00 2.51
N ALA A 64 -0.48 -3.92 3.03
CA ALA A 64 0.59 -3.13 2.42
C ALA A 64 1.00 -3.63 1.04
N ILE A 65 1.03 -4.94 0.77
CA ILE A 65 1.34 -5.43 -0.59
C ILE A 65 0.18 -5.30 -1.57
N LEU A 66 -1.06 -5.17 -1.07
CA LEU A 66 -2.26 -5.06 -1.89
C LEU A 66 -2.72 -3.61 -2.12
N HIS A 67 -2.42 -2.64 -1.24
CA HIS A 67 -3.05 -1.31 -1.26
C HIS A 67 -2.97 -0.53 -2.57
N ASP A 68 -1.88 -0.74 -3.31
CA ASP A 68 -1.55 -0.05 -4.55
C ASP A 68 -1.47 -1.02 -5.75
N ILE A 69 -1.89 -2.27 -5.59
CA ILE A 69 -1.72 -3.31 -6.61
C ILE A 69 -2.50 -3.00 -7.90
N GLY A 70 -3.63 -2.31 -7.77
CA GLY A 70 -4.48 -1.85 -8.87
C GLY A 70 -3.97 -0.60 -9.60
N LYS A 71 -2.76 -0.09 -9.31
CA LYS A 71 -2.27 1.19 -9.88
C LYS A 71 -2.32 1.24 -11.41
N SER A 72 -2.01 0.14 -12.08
CA SER A 72 -2.06 0.05 -13.55
C SER A 72 -3.44 0.36 -14.14
N LEU A 73 -4.52 0.00 -13.44
CA LEU A 73 -5.90 0.28 -13.89
C LEU A 73 -6.22 1.78 -13.83
N GLN A 74 -5.59 2.52 -12.91
CA GLN A 74 -5.72 3.98 -12.92
C GLN A 74 -5.14 4.61 -14.18
N TYR A 75 -4.05 4.07 -14.71
CA TYR A 75 -3.47 4.55 -15.97
C TYR A 75 -4.27 4.12 -17.19
N GLU A 76 -4.84 2.92 -17.16
CA GLU A 76 -5.51 2.30 -18.32
C GLU A 76 -6.96 2.77 -18.47
N THR A 77 -7.73 2.82 -17.38
CA THR A 77 -9.18 3.08 -17.42
C THR A 77 -9.61 4.29 -16.59
N GLY A 78 -8.68 4.94 -15.88
CA GLY A 78 -8.98 6.05 -14.97
C GLY A 78 -9.59 5.63 -13.63
N THR A 79 -9.76 4.33 -13.38
CA THR A 79 -10.31 3.81 -12.11
C THR A 79 -9.39 4.21 -10.95
N PRO A 80 -9.90 4.81 -9.85
CA PRO A 80 -9.07 5.10 -8.68
C PRO A 80 -8.38 3.83 -8.17
N HIS A 81 -7.07 3.92 -7.89
CA HIS A 81 -6.25 2.72 -7.63
C HIS A 81 -6.62 2.02 -6.32
N GLU A 82 -7.14 2.75 -5.33
CA GLU A 82 -7.69 2.21 -4.09
C GLU A 82 -8.93 1.34 -4.35
N ILE A 83 -9.81 1.75 -5.28
CA ILE A 83 -11.00 0.97 -5.66
C ILE A 83 -10.57 -0.27 -6.46
N ALA A 84 -9.68 -0.09 -7.43
CA ALA A 84 -9.13 -1.19 -8.21
C ALA A 84 -8.43 -2.22 -7.32
N SER A 85 -7.61 -1.77 -6.36
CA SER A 85 -6.93 -2.64 -5.40
C SER A 85 -7.90 -3.33 -4.44
N TRP A 86 -8.96 -2.63 -4.02
CA TRP A 86 -10.03 -3.18 -3.17
C TRP A 86 -10.78 -4.32 -3.86
N GLU A 87 -11.05 -4.21 -5.17
CA GLU A 87 -11.66 -5.29 -5.97
C GLU A 87 -10.69 -6.46 -6.13
N ILE A 88 -9.46 -6.22 -6.61
CA ILE A 88 -8.43 -7.25 -6.82
C ILE A 88 -8.14 -8.03 -5.52
N SER A 89 -8.06 -7.33 -4.40
CA SER A 89 -7.73 -7.95 -3.12
C SER A 89 -8.75 -8.99 -2.67
N LYS A 90 -10.03 -8.86 -3.04
CA LYS A 90 -11.09 -9.77 -2.57
C LYS A 90 -10.81 -11.21 -2.98
N GLU A 91 -10.61 -11.43 -4.29
CA GLU A 91 -10.38 -12.76 -4.85
C GLU A 91 -9.07 -13.37 -4.33
N ILE A 92 -7.99 -12.58 -4.28
CA ILE A 92 -6.72 -13.01 -3.72
C ILE A 92 -6.90 -13.48 -2.28
N LEU A 93 -7.56 -12.70 -1.41
CA LEU A 93 -7.67 -13.04 0.00
C LEU A 93 -8.53 -14.29 0.26
N HIS A 94 -9.62 -14.49 -0.50
CA HIS A 94 -10.44 -15.70 -0.40
C HIS A 94 -9.63 -16.98 -0.70
N ASN A 95 -8.65 -16.90 -1.61
CA ASN A 95 -7.80 -18.05 -1.97
C ASN A 95 -6.80 -18.45 -0.88
N TYR A 96 -6.48 -17.57 0.09
CA TYR A 96 -5.43 -17.80 1.09
C TYR A 96 -5.94 -17.92 2.53
N ARG A 97 -7.21 -18.35 2.72
CA ARG A 97 -7.79 -18.64 4.05
C ARG A 97 -7.79 -17.45 5.01
N TYR A 98 -8.00 -16.25 4.49
CA TYR A 98 -8.44 -15.13 5.34
C TYR A 98 -9.92 -15.33 5.64
N ASN A 99 -10.33 -15.10 6.89
CA ASN A 99 -11.74 -15.10 7.24
C ASN A 99 -12.40 -13.77 6.82
N GLU A 100 -13.73 -13.70 6.83
CA GLU A 100 -14.46 -12.52 6.37
C GLU A 100 -14.12 -11.23 7.14
N GLU A 101 -13.85 -11.32 8.44
CA GLU A 101 -13.45 -10.17 9.26
C GLU A 101 -12.05 -9.66 8.85
N GLU A 102 -11.09 -10.56 8.66
CA GLU A 102 -9.76 -10.22 8.18
C GLU A 102 -9.80 -9.63 6.77
N ILE A 103 -10.61 -10.21 5.88
CA ILE A 103 -10.81 -9.70 4.51
C ILE A 103 -11.34 -8.28 4.57
N GLU A 104 -12.37 -8.03 5.39
CA GLU A 104 -12.98 -6.70 5.49
C GLU A 104 -12.00 -5.68 6.08
N ILE A 105 -11.24 -6.02 7.12
CA ILE A 105 -10.21 -5.15 7.69
C ILE A 105 -9.15 -4.79 6.64
N ILE A 106 -8.64 -5.78 5.91
CA ILE A 106 -7.64 -5.55 4.85
C ILE A 106 -8.22 -4.63 3.80
N ARG A 107 -9.43 -4.92 3.31
CA ARG A 107 -10.10 -4.17 2.25
C ARG A 107 -10.41 -2.73 2.67
N GLN A 108 -10.89 -2.50 3.90
CA GLN A 108 -11.09 -1.14 4.42
C GLN A 108 -9.76 -0.38 4.56
N GLY A 109 -8.68 -1.06 4.97
CA GLY A 109 -7.33 -0.50 4.97
C GLY A 109 -6.87 -0.06 3.57
N ILE A 110 -7.16 -0.86 2.54
CA ILE A 110 -6.88 -0.53 1.14
C ILE A 110 -7.73 0.67 0.69
N LEU A 111 -9.03 0.66 0.96
CA LEU A 111 -9.93 1.70 0.48
C LEU A 111 -9.60 3.08 1.10
N GLY A 112 -9.27 3.10 2.40
CA GLY A 112 -9.01 4.31 3.16
C GLY A 112 -7.57 4.84 3.08
N HIS A 113 -6.60 4.11 2.50
CA HIS A 113 -5.17 4.49 2.57
C HIS A 113 -4.83 5.87 1.97
N ARG A 114 -5.75 6.48 1.21
CA ARG A 114 -5.57 7.81 0.63
C ARG A 114 -6.18 8.94 1.45
N ASP A 115 -7.10 8.64 2.37
CA ASP A 115 -7.87 9.63 3.11
C ASP A 115 -7.27 9.90 4.50
N LYS A 116 -6.87 11.15 4.73
CA LYS A 116 -6.34 11.61 6.03
C LYS A 116 -7.36 11.49 7.16
N LYS A 117 -8.65 11.49 6.84
CA LYS A 117 -9.75 11.36 7.80
C LYS A 117 -10.11 9.90 8.11
N SER A 118 -9.43 8.93 7.48
CA SER A 118 -9.62 7.53 7.84
C SER A 118 -9.29 7.28 9.31
N GLU A 119 -9.99 6.31 9.89
CA GLU A 119 -9.89 5.93 11.30
C GLU A 119 -9.30 4.51 11.42
N ASN A 120 -8.90 4.14 12.65
CA ASN A 120 -8.44 2.80 12.99
C ASN A 120 -7.33 2.28 12.04
N PHE A 121 -7.51 1.07 11.51
CA PHE A 121 -6.53 0.40 10.67
C PHE A 121 -6.24 1.15 9.36
N ALA A 122 -7.25 1.78 8.76
CA ALA A 122 -7.05 2.58 7.55
C ALA A 122 -6.21 3.83 7.82
N GLN A 123 -6.33 4.43 9.01
CA GLN A 123 -5.49 5.54 9.43
C GLN A 123 -4.01 5.13 9.54
N LEU A 124 -3.74 3.94 10.09
CA LEU A 124 -2.39 3.38 10.16
C LEU A 124 -1.79 3.22 8.75
N MET A 125 -2.56 2.64 7.81
CA MET A 125 -2.12 2.45 6.43
C MET A 125 -1.89 3.77 5.69
N TYR A 126 -2.76 4.76 5.89
CA TYR A 126 -2.57 6.11 5.37
C TYR A 126 -1.25 6.71 5.86
N ARG A 127 -0.99 6.68 7.18
CA ARG A 127 0.23 7.24 7.78
C ARG A 127 1.47 6.56 7.21
N ALA A 128 1.46 5.24 7.13
CA ALA A 128 2.59 4.46 6.64
C ALA A 128 2.87 4.69 5.13
N ASP A 129 1.84 4.77 4.27
CA ASP A 129 2.03 5.12 2.86
C ASP A 129 2.66 6.51 2.70
N LYS A 130 2.18 7.50 3.45
CA LYS A 130 2.76 8.86 3.38
C LYS A 130 4.19 8.88 3.87
N LEU A 131 4.49 8.30 5.03
CA LEU A 131 5.83 8.30 5.63
C LEU A 131 6.86 7.50 4.81
N SER A 132 6.43 6.53 4.01
CA SER A 132 7.31 5.72 3.16
C SER A 132 8.00 6.51 2.02
N ARG A 133 7.54 7.73 1.71
CA ARG A 133 8.07 8.53 0.60
C ARG A 133 9.27 9.37 1.04
N LEU A 134 10.49 8.92 0.74
CA LEU A 134 11.74 9.60 1.11
C LEU A 134 12.04 10.83 0.23
N CYS A 135 11.39 11.96 0.50
CA CYS A 135 11.56 13.18 -0.30
C CYS A 135 12.95 13.83 -0.16
N ILE A 136 13.66 13.63 0.96
CA ILE A 136 15.01 14.16 1.21
C ILE A 136 16.04 13.82 0.12
N SER A 137 15.88 12.69 -0.57
CA SER A 137 16.77 12.24 -1.65
C SER A 137 16.06 12.15 -3.01
N CYS A 138 14.90 12.80 -3.16
CA CYS A 138 14.12 12.74 -4.40
C CYS A 138 14.71 13.66 -5.47
N LYS A 139 15.16 13.07 -6.58
CA LYS A 139 15.70 13.83 -7.73
C LYS A 139 14.64 14.61 -8.51
N SER A 140 13.37 14.26 -8.34
CA SER A 140 12.23 14.85 -9.08
C SER A 140 11.39 15.75 -8.17
N ILE A 141 11.97 16.29 -7.10
CA ILE A 141 11.24 17.02 -6.05
C ILE A 141 10.64 18.34 -6.56
N ASP A 142 11.35 19.01 -7.47
CA ASP A 142 10.92 20.29 -8.06
C ASP A 142 9.75 20.11 -9.04
N GLU A 143 9.62 18.93 -9.64
CA GLU A 143 8.49 18.55 -10.52
C GLU A 143 7.32 17.92 -9.73
N CYS A 144 7.45 17.77 -8.40
CA CYS A 144 6.49 17.00 -7.60
C CYS A 144 5.19 17.78 -7.36
N ASN A 145 4.05 17.12 -7.58
CA ASN A 145 2.72 17.70 -7.38
C ASN A 145 2.22 17.64 -5.92
N TRP A 146 2.97 17.04 -5.00
CA TRP A 146 2.64 17.11 -3.58
C TRP A 146 3.00 18.49 -3.02
N GLY A 147 2.12 19.05 -2.20
CA GLY A 147 2.46 20.21 -1.37
C GLY A 147 3.54 19.85 -0.35
N ASP A 148 4.29 20.84 0.12
CA ASP A 148 5.42 20.64 1.04
C ASP A 148 4.99 20.00 2.36
N GLU A 149 3.74 20.20 2.78
CA GLU A 149 3.15 19.58 3.97
C GLU A 149 3.04 18.05 3.88
N LYS A 150 3.13 17.47 2.68
CA LYS A 150 3.10 16.02 2.44
C LYS A 150 4.48 15.42 2.17
N LYS A 151 5.51 16.26 1.96
CA LYS A 151 6.86 15.80 1.61
C LYS A 151 7.64 15.46 2.87
N ASN A 152 8.31 14.30 2.87
CA ASN A 152 9.13 13.88 4.02
C ASN A 152 10.60 14.27 3.81
N PHE A 153 10.99 15.40 4.39
CA PHE A 153 12.39 15.85 4.45
C PHE A 153 13.12 15.40 5.73
N LYS A 154 12.42 14.72 6.63
CA LYS A 154 12.95 14.14 7.87
C LYS A 154 12.33 12.75 8.07
N ILE A 155 12.99 11.93 8.87
CA ILE A 155 12.48 10.64 9.33
C ILE A 155 11.84 10.85 10.71
N TYR A 156 10.64 10.32 10.90
CA TYR A 156 9.81 10.55 12.10
C TYR A 156 9.45 9.25 12.83
N TYR A 157 10.07 8.14 12.44
CA TYR A 157 9.86 6.79 12.92
C TYR A 157 11.23 6.14 13.17
#